data_AF-A0A1Y1Q860-F1
#
_entry.id   AF-A0A1Y1Q860-F1
#
_cell.length_a   1.000
_cell.length_b   1.000
_cell.length_c   1.000
_cell.angle_alpha   90.00
_cell.angle_beta   90.00
_cell.angle_gamma   90.00
#
_symmetry.space_group_name_H-M   'P 1'
#
loop_
_entity.id
_entity.type
_entity.pdbx_description
1 polymer ?
#
loop_
_entity_poly.entity_id
_entity_poly.type
_entity_poly.pdbx_seq_one_letter_code
_entity_poly.pdbx_strand_id
1 'polypeptide(L)'
;MNSTVSKANALLDRVDWNKAFIRVAIAMNAVGVLYVGYVYSIYAAYFGVSALAFIGQFLIGLFFLNVVVSNTDGLQVMLASVGMFILANSF
;
A
#
# COMPACT_ATOMS: atom_id res chain seq x y z
N MET A 1 35.27 -9.05 16.65
CA MET A 1 33.97 -8.92 15.95
C MET A 1 34.21 -9.09 14.46
N ASN A 2 33.44 -9.97 13.82
CA ASN A 2 33.67 -10.51 12.47
C ASN A 2 33.65 -9.38 11.41
N SER A 3 34.68 -9.27 10.56
CA SER A 3 34.86 -8.17 9.59
C SER A 3 33.73 -8.06 8.55
N THR A 4 32.99 -9.15 8.32
CA THR A 4 31.78 -9.21 7.50
C THR A 4 30.60 -8.42 8.10
N VAL A 5 30.43 -8.45 9.42
CA VAL A 5 29.36 -7.69 10.12
C VAL A 5 29.62 -6.19 10.03
N SER A 6 30.88 -5.78 10.18
CA SER A 6 31.29 -4.38 10.04
C SER A 6 31.06 -3.82 8.64
N LYS A 7 31.31 -4.62 7.59
CA LYS A 7 31.05 -4.22 6.19
C LYS A 7 29.56 -4.16 5.84
N ALA A 8 28.75 -5.08 6.36
CA ALA A 8 27.30 -5.08 6.15
C ALA A 8 26.63 -3.86 6.80
N ASN A 9 27.00 -3.52 8.03
CA ASN A 9 26.47 -2.34 8.73
C ASN A 9 26.83 -1.04 7.98
N ALA A 10 28.06 -0.93 7.46
CA ALA A 10 28.48 0.22 6.67
C ALA A 10 27.72 0.40 5.34
N LEU A 11 27.09 -0.65 4.80
CA LEU A 11 26.21 -0.57 3.64
C LEU A 11 24.79 -0.13 4.03
N LEU A 12 24.28 -0.63 5.16
CA LEU A 12 22.96 -0.27 5.68
C LEU A 12 22.88 1.20 6.12
N ASP A 13 23.98 1.74 6.65
CA ASP A 13 24.09 3.15 7.05
C ASP A 13 24.03 4.12 5.85
N ARG A 14 24.26 3.63 4.63
CA ARG A 14 24.19 4.43 3.39
C ARG A 14 22.79 4.46 2.78
N VAL A 15 21.86 3.64 3.27
CA VAL A 15 20.51 3.56 2.72
C VAL A 15 19.66 4.65 3.34
N ASP A 16 19.04 5.46 2.49
CA ASP A 16 17.94 6.33 2.90
C ASP A 16 16.69 5.47 3.11
N TRP A 17 16.53 5.00 4.35
CA TRP A 17 15.44 4.11 4.75
C TRP A 17 14.06 4.75 4.60
N ASN A 18 13.95 6.08 4.74
CA ASN A 18 12.69 6.76 4.53
C ASN A 18 12.28 6.70 3.05
N LYS A 19 13.22 6.99 2.14
CA LYS A 19 12.97 6.88 0.69
C LYS A 19 12.69 5.44 0.26
N ALA A 20 13.41 4.47 0.82
CA ALA A 20 13.15 3.05 0.55
C ALA A 20 11.75 2.64 1.04
N PHE A 21 11.38 3.04 2.26
CA PHE A 21 10.05 2.81 2.83
C PHE A 21 8.95 3.36 1.94
N ILE A 22 9.04 4.63 1.52
CA ILE A 22 8.02 5.27 0.68
C ILE A 22 7.85 4.53 -0.65
N ARG A 23 8.95 4.11 -1.29
CA ARG A 23 8.89 3.35 -2.56
C ARG A 23 8.19 2.00 -2.39
N VAL A 24 8.50 1.29 -1.31
CA VAL A 24 7.85 0.00 -1.00
C VAL A 24 6.38 0.24 -0.67
N ALA A 25 6.05 1.28 0.09
CA ALA A 25 4.68 1.64 0.42
C ALA A 25 3.84 1.93 -0.83
N ILE A 26 4.37 2.69 -1.81
CA ILE A 26 3.70 2.93 -3.11
C ILE A 26 3.39 1.61 -3.81
N ALA A 27 4.40 0.73 -3.94
CA ALA A 27 4.22 -0.56 -4.62
C ALA A 27 3.19 -1.45 -3.91
N MET A 28 3.23 -1.52 -2.58
CA MET A 28 2.29 -2.34 -1.80
C MET A 28 0.87 -1.78 -1.82
N ASN A 29 0.69 -0.46 -1.77
CA ASN A 29 -0.64 0.15 -1.92
C ASN A 29 -1.19 -0.09 -3.33
N ALA A 30 -0.37 0.00 -4.37
CA ALA A 30 -0.80 -0.29 -5.74
C ALA A 30 -1.28 -1.75 -5.87
N VAL A 31 -0.56 -2.70 -5.28
CA VAL A 31 -1.00 -4.11 -5.20
C VAL A 31 -2.31 -4.24 -4.43
N GLY A 32 -2.45 -3.53 -3.30
CA GLY A 32 -3.69 -3.49 -2.55
C GLY A 32 -4.87 -3.00 -3.39
N VAL A 33 -4.68 -1.95 -4.21
CA VAL A 33 -5.77 -1.38 -5.03
C VAL A 33 -6.19 -2.38 -6.10
N LEU A 34 -5.23 -3.06 -6.73
CA LEU A 34 -5.52 -4.13 -7.68
C LEU A 34 -6.28 -5.28 -7.01
N TYR A 35 -5.92 -5.65 -5.79
CA TYR A 35 -6.63 -6.66 -5.03
C TYR A 35 -8.08 -6.24 -4.71
N VAL A 36 -8.29 -5.02 -4.21
CA VAL A 36 -9.64 -4.47 -3.98
C VAL A 36 -10.46 -4.45 -5.27
N GLY A 37 -9.87 -4.03 -6.38
CA GLY A 37 -10.50 -4.05 -7.70
C GLY A 37 -10.87 -5.46 -8.16
N TYR A 38 -10.00 -6.45 -7.89
CA TYR A 38 -10.27 -7.86 -8.18
C TYR A 38 -11.45 -8.38 -7.35
N VAL A 39 -11.45 -8.17 -6.03
CA VAL A 39 -12.56 -8.58 -5.16
C VAL A 39 -13.87 -7.91 -5.62
N TYR A 40 -13.82 -6.62 -5.93
CA TYR A 40 -14.97 -5.90 -6.50
C TYR A 40 -15.48 -6.55 -7.80
N SER A 41 -14.57 -6.93 -8.71
CA SER A 41 -14.96 -7.58 -9.97
C SER A 41 -15.64 -8.93 -9.76
N ILE A 42 -15.19 -9.70 -8.76
CA ILE A 42 -15.83 -10.94 -8.35
C ILE A 42 -17.24 -10.66 -7.79
N TYR A 43 -17.37 -9.71 -6.88
CA TYR A 43 -18.67 -9.31 -6.33
C TYR A 43 -19.63 -8.82 -7.43
N ALA A 44 -19.13 -8.06 -8.40
CA ALA A 44 -19.93 -7.62 -9.56
C ALA A 44 -20.41 -8.79 -10.42
N ALA A 45 -19.57 -9.81 -10.61
CA ALA A 45 -19.97 -11.02 -11.34
C ALA A 45 -21.06 -11.82 -10.59
N TYR A 46 -21.03 -11.86 -9.25
CA TYR A 46 -22.01 -12.60 -8.45
C TYR A 46 -23.32 -11.84 -8.20
N PHE A 47 -23.26 -10.53 -7.97
CA PHE A 47 -24.41 -9.73 -7.50
C PHE A 47 -24.89 -8.69 -8.51
N GLY A 48 -24.22 -8.53 -9.65
CA GLY A 48 -24.60 -7.60 -10.71
C GLY A 48 -24.62 -6.15 -10.24
N VAL A 49 -25.71 -5.43 -10.55
CA VAL A 49 -25.86 -3.99 -10.28
C VAL A 49 -25.75 -3.65 -8.78
N SER A 50 -26.14 -4.58 -7.90
CA SER A 50 -26.03 -4.41 -6.44
C SER A 50 -24.58 -4.24 -5.97
N ALA A 51 -23.60 -4.68 -6.77
CA ALA A 51 -22.19 -4.47 -6.46
C ALA A 51 -21.76 -3.00 -6.52
N LEU A 52 -22.54 -2.11 -7.13
CA LEU A 52 -22.28 -0.65 -7.09
C LEU A 52 -22.15 -0.11 -5.67
N ALA A 53 -22.80 -0.72 -4.67
CA ALA A 53 -22.63 -0.35 -3.27
C ALA A 53 -21.17 -0.45 -2.79
N PHE A 54 -20.37 -1.33 -3.40
CA PHE A 54 -18.97 -1.57 -3.04
C PHE A 54 -17.97 -0.75 -3.88
N ILE A 55 -18.43 0.02 -4.87
CA ILE A 55 -17.54 0.89 -5.67
C ILE A 55 -16.85 1.95 -4.79
N GLY A 56 -17.51 2.35 -3.70
CA GLY A 56 -16.94 3.28 -2.71
C GLY A 56 -15.65 2.74 -2.09
N GLN A 57 -15.55 1.44 -1.85
CA GLN A 57 -14.32 0.83 -1.31
C GLN A 57 -13.17 0.91 -2.32
N PHE A 58 -13.44 0.66 -3.60
CA PHE A 58 -12.43 0.83 -4.64
C PHE A 58 -11.93 2.28 -4.73
N LEU A 59 -12.84 3.26 -4.66
CA LEU A 59 -12.50 4.68 -4.65
C LEU A 59 -11.68 5.09 -3.41
N ILE A 60 -12.01 4.55 -2.23
CA ILE A 60 -11.23 4.74 -1.00
C ILE A 60 -9.82 4.17 -1.17
N GLY A 61 -9.67 3.02 -1.84
CA GLY A 61 -8.36 2.45 -2.15
C GLY A 61 -7.52 3.36 -3.05
N LEU A 62 -8.13 3.91 -4.10
CA LEU A 62 -7.47 4.89 -4.97
C LEU A 62 -7.08 6.16 -4.21
N PHE A 63 -7.91 6.61 -3.25
CA PHE A 63 -7.58 7.73 -2.37
C PHE A 63 -6.31 7.44 -1.54
N PHE A 64 -6.23 6.29 -0.88
CA PHE A 64 -5.03 5.93 -0.11
C PHE A 64 -3.78 5.83 -0.98
N LEU A 65 -3.89 5.22 -2.16
CA LEU A 65 -2.78 5.16 -3.11
C LEU A 65 -2.32 6.57 -3.53
N ASN A 66 -3.26 7.48 -3.81
CA ASN A 66 -2.93 8.85 -4.15
C ASN A 66 -2.18 9.55 -3.01
N VAL A 67 -2.65 9.41 -1.76
CA VAL A 67 -1.96 9.95 -0.57
C VAL A 67 -0.54 9.39 -0.46
N VAL A 68 -0.33 8.10 -0.71
CA VAL A 68 1.00 7.48 -0.63
C VAL A 68 1.94 7.98 -1.74
N VAL A 69 1.42 8.22 -2.94
CA VAL A 69 2.21 8.71 -4.08
C VAL A 69 2.49 10.22 -3.98
N SER A 70 1.58 11.01 -3.42
CA SER A 70 1.70 12.47 -3.37
C SER A 70 2.50 13.00 -2.19
N ASN A 71 2.84 12.16 -1.20
CA ASN A 71 3.46 12.60 0.05
C ASN A 71 4.88 12.07 0.21
N THR A 72 5.73 12.90 0.82
CA THR A 72 7.10 12.57 1.20
C THR A 72 7.27 12.37 2.71
N ASP A 73 6.22 12.64 3.49
CA ASP A 73 6.17 12.40 4.93
C ASP A 73 5.84 10.93 5.21
N GLY A 74 6.79 10.23 5.82
CA GLY A 74 6.67 8.81 6.16
C GLY A 74 5.48 8.51 7.07
N LEU A 75 5.07 9.44 7.95
CA LEU A 75 3.92 9.23 8.84
C LEU A 75 2.61 9.18 8.05
N GLN A 76 2.41 10.10 7.11
CA GLN A 76 1.21 10.14 6.26
C GLN A 76 1.15 8.92 5.33
N VAL A 77 2.29 8.55 4.74
CA VAL A 77 2.44 7.35 3.91
C VAL A 77 2.14 6.08 4.72
N MET A 78 2.62 6.00 5.96
CA MET A 78 2.34 4.88 6.86
C MET A 78 0.85 4.80 7.18
N LEU A 79 0.22 5.91 7.58
CA LEU A 79 -1.21 5.94 7.93
C LEU A 79 -2.09 5.53 6.75
N ALA A 80 -1.80 6.04 5.54
CA ALA A 80 -2.51 5.65 4.34
C ALA A 80 -2.31 4.17 3.99
N SER A 81 -1.10 3.63 4.18
CA SER A 81 -0.82 2.20 3.98
C SER A 81 -1.57 1.31 4.98
N VAL A 82 -1.71 1.75 6.24
CA VAL A 82 -2.55 1.06 7.24
C VAL A 82 -4.03 1.11 6.84
N GLY A 83 -4.51 2.27 6.38
CA GLY A 83 -5.88 2.41 5.85
C GLY A 83 -6.15 1.45 4.70
N MET A 84 -5.19 1.33 3.77
CA MET A 84 -5.28 0.40 2.65
C MET A 84 -5.27 -1.06 3.08
N PHE A 85 -4.45 -1.42 4.07
CA PHE A 85 -4.47 -2.77 4.66
C PHE A 85 -5.83 -3.10 5.27
N ILE A 86 -6.41 -2.20 6.05
CA ILE A 86 -7.74 -2.42 6.66
C ILE A 86 -8.80 -2.59 5.56
N LEU A 87 -8.79 -1.71 4.56
CA LEU A 87 -9.72 -1.75 3.43
C LEU A 87 -9.64 -3.08 2.66
N ALA A 88 -8.42 -3.53 2.33
CA ALA A 88 -8.23 -4.79 1.62
C ALA A 88 -8.74 -6.01 2.42
N ASN A 89 -8.83 -5.92 3.75
CA ASN A 89 -9.30 -7.00 4.63
C ASN A 89 -10.74 -6.78 5.14
N SER A 90 -11.46 -5.77 4.67
CA SER A 90 -12.84 -5.48 5.08
C SER A 90 -13.91 -6.18 4.23
N PHE A 91 -13.51 -7.20 3.45
CA PHE A 91 -14.34 -7.93 2.50
C PHE A 91 -14.77 -9.30 3.02
#